data_AF-A0AAU3KPQ3-F1
#
_entry.id   AF-A0AAU3KPQ3-F1
#
_cell.length_a   1.000
_cell.length_b   1.000
_cell.length_c   1.000
_cell.angle_alpha   90.00
_cell.angle_beta   90.00
_cell.angle_gamma   90.00
#
_symmetry.space_group_name_H-M   'P 1'
#
loop_
_entity.id
_entity.type
_entity.pdbx_description
1 polymer ?
#
loop_
_entity_poly.entity_id
_entity_poly.type
_entity_poly.pdbx_seq_one_letter_code
_entity_poly.pdbx_strand_id
1 'polypeptide(L)'
;MSTEQRVWAAAVARADGLAATGLGLQGPGEGERQDWDLYGVRGMLAITLYALARRDEQPVPDVALSRLLVPLLDRADFLAQAQALSAMGHNLEIDAAAGSDVAVDPVAGQWNWLLRTWDPQAAPGIRWDGMTRGIAPGLADPAIDVLCGWARAAVEVPLVAQRGGIARRTTVEVSAGAHAGVVGRVEGADFERAPDDRQDMAPGPPARYAVNLGSEHGFRIELIAAEHISVNEPHPV
;
A
#
# COMPACT_ATOMS: atom_id res chain seq x y z
N MET A 1 25.82 4.90 12.48
CA MET A 1 24.37 4.81 12.25
C MET A 1 23.68 4.53 13.58
N SER A 2 22.77 5.40 14.02
CA SER A 2 22.02 5.22 15.27
C SER A 2 21.10 3.98 15.18
N THR A 3 20.60 3.49 16.32
CA THR A 3 19.61 2.40 16.33
C THR A 3 18.37 2.76 15.53
N GLU A 4 17.92 4.00 15.65
CA GLU A 4 16.78 4.53 14.90
C GLU A 4 17.00 4.52 13.39
N GLN A 5 18.16 5.01 12.94
CA GLN A 5 18.55 4.96 11.53
C GLN A 5 18.62 3.52 11.00
N ARG A 6 19.04 2.55 11.83
CA ARG A 6 19.02 1.12 11.47
C ARG A 6 17.60 0.59 11.31
N VAL A 7 16.69 0.93 12.22
CA VAL A 7 15.28 0.50 12.13
C VAL A 7 14.62 1.12 10.90
N TRP A 8 14.83 2.41 10.64
CA TRP A 8 14.34 3.07 9.44
C TRP A 8 14.89 2.44 8.15
N ALA A 9 16.21 2.21 8.07
CA ALA A 9 16.82 1.55 6.91
C ALA A 9 16.23 0.14 6.66
N ALA A 10 15.99 -0.63 7.73
CA ALA A 10 15.34 -1.92 7.62
C ALA A 10 13.88 -1.81 7.14
N ALA A 11 13.14 -0.78 7.57
CA ALA A 11 11.78 -0.50 7.13
C ALA A 11 11.72 -0.15 5.64
N VAL A 12 12.65 0.67 5.15
CA VAL A 12 12.79 0.99 3.73
C VAL A 12 13.12 -0.26 2.91
N ALA A 13 14.11 -1.05 3.32
CA ALA A 13 14.50 -2.26 2.59
C ALA A 13 13.36 -3.29 2.52
N ARG A 14 12.59 -3.45 3.61
CA ARG A 14 11.42 -4.32 3.60
C ARG A 14 10.28 -3.76 2.75
N ALA A 15 10.06 -2.45 2.76
CA ALA A 15 9.09 -1.79 1.89
C ALA A 15 9.42 -2.00 0.41
N ASP A 16 10.70 -1.94 0.02
CA ASP A 16 11.15 -2.24 -1.35
C ASP A 16 10.80 -3.68 -1.75
N GLY A 17 11.10 -4.65 -0.87
CA GLY A 17 10.74 -6.06 -1.12
C GLY A 17 9.24 -6.27 -1.30
N LEU A 18 8.40 -5.56 -0.53
CA LEU A 18 6.95 -5.63 -0.64
C LEU A 18 6.42 -4.97 -1.91
N ALA A 19 6.94 -3.78 -2.27
CA ALA A 19 6.55 -3.11 -3.52
C ALA A 19 6.92 -3.96 -4.75
N ALA A 20 8.11 -4.56 -4.75
CA ALA A 20 8.55 -5.46 -5.81
C ALA A 20 7.68 -6.72 -5.91
N THR A 21 7.41 -7.38 -4.78
CA THR A 21 6.64 -8.64 -4.76
C THR A 21 5.15 -8.41 -5.05
N GLY A 22 4.54 -7.39 -4.45
CA GLY A 22 3.09 -7.19 -4.47
C GLY A 22 2.59 -6.45 -5.70
N LEU A 23 3.40 -5.57 -6.29
CA LEU A 23 3.01 -4.76 -7.45
C LEU A 23 3.83 -5.04 -8.70
N GLY A 24 4.90 -5.85 -8.62
CA GLY A 24 5.84 -6.02 -9.72
C GLY A 24 6.62 -4.75 -10.04
N LEU A 25 6.60 -3.75 -9.15
CA LEU A 25 7.35 -2.51 -9.32
C LEU A 25 8.80 -2.79 -8.97
N GLN A 26 9.64 -2.91 -9.99
CA GLN A 26 11.08 -2.97 -9.78
C GLN A 26 11.62 -1.55 -9.57
N GLY A 27 12.40 -1.37 -8.52
CA GLY A 27 13.17 -0.14 -8.36
C GLY A 27 14.15 0.03 -9.51
N PRO A 28 14.48 1.27 -9.89
CA PRO A 28 15.66 1.49 -10.72
C PRO A 28 16.87 0.90 -9.98
N GLY A 29 17.84 0.37 -10.72
CA GLY A 29 19.15 0.03 -10.17
C GLY A 29 19.69 1.19 -9.31
N GLU A 30 20.53 0.86 -8.33
CA GLU A 30 21.03 1.79 -7.31
C GLU A 30 21.15 3.25 -7.81
N GLY A 31 20.37 4.16 -7.21
CA GLY A 31 20.74 5.58 -7.19
C GLY A 31 19.73 6.62 -7.65
N GLU A 32 18.55 6.31 -8.18
CA GLU A 32 17.76 7.37 -8.82
C GLU A 32 16.28 7.38 -8.43
N ARG A 33 15.85 8.44 -7.73
CA ARG A 33 14.43 8.81 -7.52
C ARG A 33 13.83 9.14 -8.89
N GLN A 34 13.52 8.13 -9.69
CA GLN A 34 12.97 8.31 -11.03
C GLN A 34 11.46 8.15 -11.08
N ASP A 35 10.88 7.41 -10.14
CA ASP A 35 9.47 7.04 -10.14
C ASP A 35 8.79 7.51 -8.84
N TRP A 36 7.88 8.47 -8.99
CA TRP A 36 7.10 9.07 -7.93
C TRP A 36 6.11 8.07 -7.30
N ASP A 37 5.50 7.21 -8.13
CA ASP A 37 4.51 6.23 -7.67
C ASP A 37 5.21 5.19 -6.78
N LEU A 38 6.34 4.65 -7.22
CA LEU A 38 7.15 3.73 -6.43
C LEU A 38 7.69 4.39 -5.16
N TYR A 39 8.22 5.63 -5.26
CA TYR A 39 8.75 6.36 -4.11
C TYR A 39 7.68 6.56 -3.03
N GLY A 40 6.46 6.92 -3.44
CA GLY A 40 5.34 7.11 -2.52
C GLY A 40 4.83 5.82 -1.90
N VAL A 41 4.66 4.75 -2.69
CA VAL A 41 4.27 3.43 -2.16
C VAL A 41 5.30 2.93 -1.15
N ARG A 42 6.59 2.97 -1.49
CA ARG A 42 7.68 2.60 -0.58
C ARG A 42 7.65 3.45 0.70
N GLY A 43 7.43 4.76 0.57
CA GLY A 43 7.33 5.68 1.70
C GLY A 43 6.21 5.32 2.68
N MET A 44 5.01 5.05 2.17
CA MET A 44 3.87 4.64 3.01
C MET A 44 4.14 3.32 3.74
N LEU A 45 4.69 2.33 3.03
CA LEU A 45 5.05 1.04 3.61
C LEU A 45 6.13 1.19 4.69
N ALA A 46 7.19 1.96 4.42
CA ALA A 46 8.30 2.18 5.34
C ALA A 46 7.85 2.88 6.62
N ILE A 47 7.02 3.93 6.51
CA ILE A 47 6.44 4.62 7.68
C ILE A 47 5.63 3.65 8.53
N THR A 48 4.76 2.86 7.90
CA THR A 48 3.89 1.94 8.63
C THR A 48 4.71 0.85 9.31
N LEU A 49 5.66 0.24 8.61
CA LEU A 49 6.59 -0.74 9.16
C LEU A 49 7.39 -0.19 10.34
N TYR A 50 7.95 1.01 10.19
CA TYR A 50 8.72 1.67 11.23
C TYR A 50 7.85 1.93 12.46
N ALA A 51 6.68 2.55 12.30
CA ALA A 51 5.78 2.87 13.40
C ALA A 51 5.31 1.60 14.14
N LEU A 52 4.96 0.53 13.41
CA LEU A 52 4.57 -0.75 14.00
C LEU A 52 5.72 -1.43 14.74
N ALA A 53 6.92 -1.48 14.14
CA ALA A 53 8.11 -2.06 14.78
C ALA A 53 8.46 -1.35 16.09
N ARG A 54 8.34 -0.02 16.10
CA ARG A 54 8.62 0.79 17.29
C ARG A 54 7.54 0.68 18.35
N ARG A 55 6.26 0.69 17.96
CA ARG A 55 5.11 0.56 18.87
C ARG A 55 5.07 -0.81 19.55
N ASP A 56 5.32 -1.86 18.77
CA ASP A 56 5.21 -3.25 19.23
C ASP A 56 6.58 -3.78 19.73
N GLU A 57 7.61 -2.92 19.82
CA GLU A 57 8.98 -3.24 20.26
C GLU A 57 9.60 -4.47 19.58
N GLN A 58 9.36 -4.63 18.28
CA GLN A 58 9.79 -5.80 17.51
C GLN A 58 10.71 -5.43 16.33
N PRO A 59 11.57 -6.35 15.88
CA PRO A 59 12.36 -6.14 14.66
C PRO A 59 11.46 -5.91 13.45
N VAL A 60 11.91 -5.04 12.54
CA VAL A 60 11.16 -4.74 11.31
C VAL A 60 10.80 -6.00 10.52
N PRO A 61 11.68 -7.01 10.31
CA PRO A 61 11.32 -8.23 9.59
C PRO A 61 10.15 -9.01 10.20
N ASP A 62 9.93 -8.87 11.52
CA ASP A 62 8.97 -9.67 12.27
C ASP A 62 7.57 -9.04 12.31
N VAL A 63 7.41 -7.77 11.89
CA VAL A 63 6.10 -7.13 11.77
C VAL A 63 5.20 -7.95 10.82
N ALA A 64 4.07 -8.47 11.30
CA ALA A 64 3.19 -9.30 10.46
C ALA A 64 2.56 -8.51 9.31
N LEU A 65 2.39 -9.14 8.14
CA LEU A 65 1.72 -8.53 6.98
C LEU A 65 0.27 -8.13 7.30
N SER A 66 -0.41 -8.91 8.14
CA SER A 66 -1.77 -8.62 8.58
C SER A 66 -1.87 -7.34 9.41
N ARG A 67 -0.92 -7.12 10.33
CA ARG A 67 -0.79 -5.86 11.09
C ARG A 67 -0.39 -4.69 10.20
N LEU A 68 0.46 -4.94 9.20
CA LEU A 68 0.88 -3.92 8.23
C LEU A 68 -0.26 -3.47 7.31
N LEU A 69 -1.22 -4.35 7.00
CA LEU A 69 -2.35 -4.02 6.14
C LEU A 69 -3.32 -3.04 6.81
N VAL A 70 -3.50 -3.11 8.14
CA VAL A 70 -4.49 -2.31 8.88
C VAL A 70 -4.35 -0.82 8.63
N PRO A 71 -3.16 -0.19 8.77
CA PRO A 71 -2.99 1.24 8.57
C PRO A 71 -3.08 1.68 7.11
N LEU A 72 -3.17 0.73 6.18
CA LEU A 72 -3.22 0.99 4.73
C LEU A 72 -4.62 0.75 4.15
N LEU A 73 -5.60 0.34 4.99
CA LEU A 73 -6.97 0.12 4.54
C LEU A 73 -7.62 1.41 4.05
N ASP A 74 -7.36 2.51 4.76
CA ASP A 74 -7.78 3.85 4.36
C ASP A 74 -6.81 4.94 4.84
N ARG A 75 -7.08 6.16 4.37
CA ARG A 75 -6.27 7.35 4.68
C ARG A 75 -6.29 7.70 6.16
N ALA A 76 -7.43 7.56 6.85
CA ALA A 76 -7.55 7.94 8.25
C ALA A 76 -6.72 6.99 9.14
N ASP A 77 -6.75 5.69 8.85
CA ASP A 77 -5.92 4.69 9.50
C ASP A 77 -4.42 4.98 9.30
N PHE A 78 -4.01 5.39 8.09
CA PHE A 78 -2.63 5.76 7.83
C PHE A 78 -2.23 7.02 8.62
N LEU A 79 -3.06 8.05 8.60
CA LEU A 79 -2.80 9.31 9.30
C LEU A 79 -2.73 9.15 10.82
N ALA A 80 -3.38 8.14 11.39
CA ALA A 80 -3.27 7.83 12.81
C ALA A 80 -1.82 7.50 13.24
N GLN A 81 -0.96 7.07 12.30
CA GLN A 81 0.47 6.85 12.57
C GLN A 81 1.20 8.13 13.00
N ALA A 82 0.70 9.31 12.64
CA ALA A 82 1.28 10.60 13.03
C ALA A 82 1.46 10.70 14.56
N GLN A 83 0.46 10.26 15.33
CA GLN A 83 0.51 10.31 16.79
C GLN A 83 1.64 9.44 17.34
N ALA A 84 1.80 8.23 16.78
CA ALA A 84 2.86 7.30 17.17
C ALA A 84 4.24 7.87 16.84
N LEU A 85 4.42 8.42 15.64
CA LEU A 85 5.67 9.03 15.20
C LEU A 85 6.05 10.27 16.03
N SER A 86 5.10 11.17 16.31
CA SER A 86 5.35 12.33 17.18
C SER A 86 5.74 11.91 18.59
N ALA A 87 5.11 10.88 19.15
CA ALA A 87 5.47 10.33 20.46
C ALA A 87 6.88 9.71 20.49
N MET A 88 7.42 9.31 19.33
CA MET A 88 8.80 8.83 19.17
C MET A 88 9.82 9.97 19.00
N GLY A 89 9.38 11.23 19.02
CA GLY A 89 10.24 12.41 18.92
C GLY A 89 10.42 12.96 17.51
N HIS A 90 9.72 12.41 16.51
CA HIS A 90 9.75 12.94 15.15
C HIS A 90 8.99 14.26 15.05
N ASN A 91 9.61 15.27 14.44
CA ASN A 91 8.92 16.54 14.19
C ASN A 91 8.12 16.45 12.88
N LEU A 92 6.81 16.26 13.00
CA LEU A 92 5.88 16.15 11.87
C LEU A 92 5.20 17.47 11.51
N GLU A 93 5.67 18.60 12.06
CA GLU A 93 5.18 19.90 11.60
C GLU A 93 5.47 20.04 10.10
N ILE A 94 4.40 20.23 9.33
CA ILE A 94 4.46 20.27 7.87
C ILE A 94 5.14 21.59 7.47
N ASP A 95 6.40 21.51 7.06
CA ASP A 95 7.00 22.58 6.26
C ASP A 95 6.73 22.29 4.79
N ALA A 96 5.64 22.86 4.28
CA ALA A 96 5.24 22.73 2.88
C ALA A 96 6.25 23.35 1.88
N ALA A 97 7.18 24.19 2.37
CA ALA A 97 8.21 24.84 1.57
C ALA A 97 9.57 24.11 1.62
N ALA A 98 9.80 23.24 2.59
CA ALA A 98 11.00 22.43 2.64
C ALA A 98 10.96 21.40 1.50
N GLY A 99 11.79 21.64 0.48
CA GLY A 99 12.13 20.62 -0.51
C GLY A 99 12.65 19.35 0.18
N SER A 100 12.71 18.24 -0.54
CA SER A 100 13.11 16.92 -0.01
C SER A 100 14.61 16.79 0.35
N ASP A 101 15.26 17.92 0.66
CA ASP A 101 16.64 17.95 1.11
C ASP A 101 16.74 17.25 2.46
N VAL A 102 17.57 16.20 2.42
CA VAL A 102 17.90 15.21 3.44
C VAL A 102 17.89 15.81 4.84
N ALA A 103 16.72 15.76 5.49
CA ALA A 103 16.55 16.28 6.83
C ALA A 103 17.34 15.42 7.83
N VAL A 104 17.71 16.08 8.93
CA VAL A 104 18.27 15.46 10.15
C VAL A 104 17.43 14.25 10.63
N ASP A 105 16.14 14.23 10.28
CA ASP A 105 15.19 13.14 10.51
C ASP A 105 14.60 12.60 9.19
N PRO A 106 15.01 11.41 8.73
CA PRO A 106 14.53 10.83 7.47
C PRO A 106 13.06 10.37 7.54
N VAL A 107 12.52 10.10 8.73
CA VAL A 107 11.13 9.67 8.91
C VAL A 107 10.20 10.87 8.70
N ALA A 108 10.49 12.00 9.37
CA ALA A 108 9.76 13.25 9.19
C ALA A 108 9.81 13.74 7.73
N GLY A 109 10.99 13.65 7.08
CA GLY A 109 11.15 13.99 5.68
C GLY A 109 10.25 13.16 4.75
N GLN A 110 10.18 11.83 4.96
CA GLN A 110 9.31 10.96 4.18
C GLN A 110 7.82 11.23 4.47
N TRP A 111 7.44 11.49 5.72
CA TRP A 111 6.08 11.86 6.12
C TRP A 111 5.61 13.13 5.41
N ASN A 112 6.41 14.19 5.46
CA ASN A 112 6.10 15.47 4.82
C ASN A 112 6.01 15.35 3.29
N TRP A 113 6.89 14.54 2.68
CA TRP A 113 6.82 14.26 1.25
C TRP A 113 5.50 13.60 0.84
N LEU A 114 4.96 12.70 1.66
CA LEU A 114 3.70 12.00 1.36
C LEU A 114 2.48 12.92 1.45
N LEU A 115 2.52 13.91 2.34
CA LEU A 115 1.40 14.80 2.65
C LEU A 115 1.38 16.10 1.84
N ARG A 116 2.51 16.51 1.26
CA ARG A 116 2.53 17.76 0.49
C ARG A 116 1.68 17.66 -0.77
N THR A 117 1.06 18.77 -1.11
CA THR A 117 0.42 18.99 -2.42
C THR A 117 1.48 19.32 -3.46
N TRP A 118 1.23 18.92 -4.69
CA TRP A 118 2.14 19.14 -5.81
C TRP A 118 1.60 20.23 -6.72
N ASP A 119 2.42 21.19 -7.13
CA ASP A 119 2.00 22.18 -8.14
C ASP A 119 1.87 21.48 -9.52
N PRO A 120 0.66 21.36 -10.09
CA PRO A 120 0.47 20.74 -11.38
C PRO A 120 1.01 21.60 -12.53
N GLN A 121 1.25 22.91 -12.29
CA GLN A 121 1.77 23.87 -13.27
C GLN A 121 3.29 24.03 -13.20
N ALA A 122 3.96 23.37 -12.25
CA ALA A 122 5.42 23.39 -12.16
C ALA A 122 6.06 22.86 -13.46
N ALA A 123 7.21 23.41 -13.82
CA ALA A 123 7.91 23.05 -15.05
C ALA A 123 8.21 21.53 -15.11
N PRO A 124 8.18 20.90 -16.31
CA PRO A 124 8.33 19.45 -16.49
C PRO A 124 9.61 18.74 -15.96
N GLY A 125 10.52 19.42 -15.27
CA GLY A 125 11.67 18.82 -14.56
C GLY A 125 11.78 19.23 -13.08
N ILE A 126 10.87 20.08 -12.60
CA ILE A 126 10.74 20.50 -11.19
C ILE A 126 9.54 19.79 -10.55
N ARG A 127 8.52 19.54 -11.37
CA ARG A 127 7.32 18.83 -10.98
C ARG A 127 7.70 17.47 -10.37
N TRP A 128 7.08 17.15 -9.23
CA TRP A 128 7.32 15.88 -8.53
C TRP A 128 8.76 15.67 -8.05
N ASP A 129 9.49 16.74 -7.72
CA ASP A 129 10.94 16.72 -7.45
C ASP A 129 11.76 16.13 -8.63
N GLY A 130 11.28 16.32 -9.85
CA GLY A 130 11.91 15.77 -11.06
C GLY A 130 11.66 14.27 -11.28
N MET A 131 10.87 13.61 -10.43
CA MET A 131 10.42 12.23 -10.65
C MET A 131 9.38 12.17 -11.76
N THR A 132 9.35 11.05 -12.48
CA THR A 132 8.21 10.70 -13.35
C THR A 132 7.04 10.22 -12.51
N ARG A 133 5.82 10.55 -12.93
CA ARG A 133 4.59 10.07 -12.29
C ARG A 133 3.72 9.42 -13.35
N GLY A 134 3.45 8.12 -13.21
CA GLY A 134 2.60 7.38 -14.12
C GLY A 134 1.13 7.57 -13.81
N ILE A 135 0.78 7.60 -12.53
CA ILE A 135 -0.61 7.64 -12.07
C ILE A 135 -1.09 9.07 -11.87
N ALA A 136 -2.21 9.40 -12.50
CA ALA A 136 -2.85 10.69 -12.38
C ALA A 136 -1.86 11.87 -12.54
N PRO A 137 -1.06 11.92 -13.63
CA PRO A 137 -0.01 12.91 -13.84
C PRO A 137 -0.55 14.33 -14.02
N GLY A 138 -1.87 14.56 -13.99
CA GLY A 138 -2.48 15.88 -13.99
C GLY A 138 -2.79 16.42 -12.58
N LEU A 139 -2.72 15.56 -11.55
CA LEU A 139 -3.26 15.88 -10.24
C LEU A 139 -2.25 16.54 -9.30
N ALA A 140 -2.76 17.47 -8.50
CA ALA A 140 -2.02 18.16 -7.43
C ALA A 140 -2.06 17.40 -6.10
N ASP A 141 -2.88 16.36 -6.04
CA ASP A 141 -3.19 15.62 -4.82
C ASP A 141 -1.92 15.04 -4.17
N PRO A 142 -1.85 15.06 -2.82
CA PRO A 142 -0.80 14.40 -2.05
C PRO A 142 -0.60 12.93 -2.44
N ALA A 143 0.62 12.44 -2.23
CA ALA A 143 0.94 11.06 -2.57
C ALA A 143 0.11 10.05 -1.77
N ILE A 144 -0.17 10.34 -0.50
CA ILE A 144 -1.06 9.52 0.33
C ILE A 144 -2.45 9.34 -0.30
N ASP A 145 -3.01 10.38 -0.92
CA ASP A 145 -4.38 10.35 -1.45
C ASP A 145 -4.48 9.55 -2.75
N VAL A 146 -3.37 9.49 -3.48
CA VAL A 146 -3.27 8.83 -4.78
C VAL A 146 -2.83 7.37 -4.64
N LEU A 147 -1.90 7.10 -3.72
CA LEU A 147 -1.16 5.83 -3.67
C LEU A 147 -1.61 4.89 -2.55
N CYS A 148 -2.55 5.28 -1.67
CA CYS A 148 -3.01 4.43 -0.57
C CYS A 148 -3.48 3.05 -1.05
N GLY A 149 -4.26 3.00 -2.13
CA GLY A 149 -4.73 1.73 -2.71
C GLY A 149 -3.59 0.85 -3.25
N TRP A 150 -2.50 1.45 -3.74
CA TRP A 150 -1.32 0.73 -4.24
C TRP A 150 -0.46 0.23 -3.08
N ALA A 151 -0.23 1.04 -2.06
CA ALA A 151 0.44 0.63 -0.83
C ALA A 151 -0.30 -0.53 -0.14
N ARG A 152 -1.64 -0.45 -0.08
CA ARG A 152 -2.49 -1.57 0.37
C ARG A 152 -2.23 -2.82 -0.45
N ALA A 153 -2.34 -2.72 -1.78
CA ALA A 153 -2.16 -3.86 -2.68
C ALA A 153 -0.77 -4.51 -2.56
N ALA A 154 0.28 -3.72 -2.32
CA ALA A 154 1.64 -4.22 -2.12
C ALA A 154 1.76 -5.17 -0.91
N VAL A 155 0.90 -5.00 0.11
CA VAL A 155 0.83 -5.86 1.30
C VAL A 155 -0.21 -6.97 1.14
N GLU A 156 -1.34 -6.62 0.53
CA GLU A 156 -2.47 -7.53 0.33
C GLU A 156 -2.08 -8.73 -0.54
N VAL A 157 -1.34 -8.53 -1.63
CA VAL A 157 -0.90 -9.61 -2.54
C VAL A 157 -0.08 -10.70 -1.83
N PRO A 158 1.03 -10.38 -1.14
CA PRO A 158 1.78 -11.40 -0.41
C PRO A 158 0.98 -11.98 0.78
N LEU A 159 0.09 -11.21 1.42
CA LEU A 159 -0.76 -11.72 2.49
C LEU A 159 -1.78 -12.76 1.99
N VAL A 160 -2.39 -12.52 0.83
CA VAL A 160 -3.28 -13.47 0.14
C VAL A 160 -2.53 -14.76 -0.18
N ALA A 161 -1.32 -14.66 -0.73
CA ALA A 161 -0.49 -15.82 -1.02
C ALA A 161 -0.13 -16.59 0.27
N GLN A 162 0.24 -15.88 1.34
CA GLN A 162 0.55 -16.48 2.65
C GLN A 162 -0.65 -17.24 3.24
N ARG A 163 -1.87 -16.76 3.00
CA ARG A 163 -3.10 -17.29 3.61
C ARG A 163 -3.92 -18.20 2.68
N GLY A 164 -3.37 -18.57 1.52
CA GLY A 164 -4.03 -19.47 0.57
C GLY A 164 -5.30 -18.89 -0.06
N GLY A 165 -5.36 -17.56 -0.23
CA GLY A 165 -6.48 -16.91 -0.92
C GLY A 165 -6.35 -16.90 -2.44
N ILE A 166 -7.36 -16.36 -3.11
CA ILE A 166 -7.38 -16.24 -4.58
C ILE A 166 -6.53 -15.04 -5.00
N ALA A 167 -5.51 -15.29 -5.82
CA ALA A 167 -4.59 -14.25 -6.26
C ALA A 167 -5.29 -13.13 -7.02
N ARG A 168 -4.79 -11.91 -6.87
CA ARG A 168 -5.23 -10.76 -7.66
C ARG A 168 -5.09 -11.08 -9.16
N ARG A 169 -6.01 -10.55 -9.96
CA ARG A 169 -6.10 -10.76 -11.41
C ARG A 169 -6.46 -12.18 -11.85
N THR A 170 -6.79 -13.09 -10.93
CA THR A 170 -7.35 -14.41 -11.25
C THR A 170 -8.76 -14.24 -11.85
N THR A 171 -9.05 -14.97 -12.91
CA THR A 171 -10.40 -15.09 -13.49
C THR A 171 -11.21 -16.07 -12.67
N VAL A 172 -12.42 -15.67 -12.32
CA VAL A 172 -13.32 -16.44 -11.45
C VAL A 172 -14.74 -16.40 -11.98
N GLU A 173 -15.53 -17.40 -11.63
CA GLU A 173 -16.97 -17.40 -11.83
C GLU A 173 -17.68 -17.29 -10.48
N VAL A 174 -18.73 -16.47 -10.43
CA VAL A 174 -19.57 -16.36 -9.23
C VAL A 174 -20.57 -17.52 -9.25
N SER A 175 -20.53 -18.40 -8.26
CA SER A 175 -21.35 -19.62 -8.21
C SER A 175 -22.72 -19.41 -7.56
N ALA A 176 -22.91 -18.34 -6.77
CA ALA A 176 -24.14 -18.09 -6.04
C ALA A 176 -24.43 -16.59 -5.82
N GLY A 177 -25.68 -16.26 -5.50
CA GLY A 177 -26.15 -14.90 -5.23
C GLY A 177 -26.61 -14.14 -6.48
N ALA A 178 -26.68 -12.81 -6.39
CA ALA A 178 -27.23 -11.94 -7.45
C ALA A 178 -26.43 -11.95 -8.76
N HIS A 179 -25.20 -12.46 -8.73
CA HIS A 179 -24.28 -12.51 -9.86
C HIS A 179 -23.93 -13.94 -10.28
N ALA A 180 -24.72 -14.95 -9.86
CA ALA A 180 -24.45 -16.34 -10.20
C ALA A 180 -24.32 -16.55 -11.73
N GLY A 181 -23.29 -17.30 -12.15
CA GLY A 181 -22.93 -17.55 -13.54
C GLY A 181 -22.13 -16.43 -14.22
N VAL A 182 -21.84 -15.32 -13.53
CA VAL A 182 -21.05 -14.21 -14.09
C VAL A 182 -19.56 -14.48 -13.88
N VAL A 183 -18.80 -14.39 -14.96
CA VAL A 183 -17.33 -14.45 -14.94
C VAL A 183 -16.76 -13.05 -14.69
N GLY A 184 -15.83 -12.95 -13.75
CA GLY A 184 -15.14 -11.71 -13.42
C GLY A 184 -13.67 -11.92 -13.12
N ARG A 185 -13.01 -10.85 -12.71
CA ARG A 185 -11.59 -10.86 -12.34
C ARG A 185 -11.40 -10.31 -10.94
N VAL A 186 -10.64 -11.01 -10.10
CA VAL A 186 -10.32 -10.54 -8.75
C VAL A 186 -9.45 -9.29 -8.85
N GLU A 187 -9.89 -8.19 -8.24
CA GLU A 187 -9.16 -6.91 -8.18
C GLU A 187 -8.52 -6.67 -6.82
N GLY A 188 -9.06 -7.26 -5.76
CA GLY A 188 -8.53 -7.19 -4.40
C GLY A 188 -9.18 -8.19 -3.46
N ALA A 189 -8.55 -8.39 -2.31
CA ALA A 189 -9.03 -9.20 -1.20
C ALA A 189 -9.60 -8.31 -0.09
N ASP A 190 -10.68 -8.76 0.52
CA ASP A 190 -11.27 -8.09 1.67
C ASP A 190 -11.06 -8.93 2.92
N PHE A 191 -10.04 -8.53 3.68
CA PHE A 191 -9.73 -9.12 4.98
C PHE A 191 -10.55 -8.43 6.07
N GLU A 192 -11.18 -9.23 6.92
CA GLU A 192 -11.84 -8.71 8.12
C GLU A 192 -10.80 -8.39 9.19
N ARG A 193 -11.05 -7.34 9.98
CA ARG A 193 -10.24 -7.07 11.17
C ARG A 193 -10.48 -8.15 12.22
N ALA A 194 -9.45 -8.48 13.00
CA ALA A 194 -9.63 -9.43 14.08
C ALA A 194 -10.60 -8.83 15.14
N PRO A 195 -11.56 -9.60 15.65
CA PRO A 195 -12.56 -9.10 16.59
C PRO A 195 -11.95 -8.64 17.91
N ASP A 196 -10.90 -9.33 18.36
CA ASP A 196 -10.21 -9.09 19.63
C ASP A 196 -9.00 -8.14 19.50
N ASP A 197 -8.50 -7.92 18.28
CA ASP A 197 -7.42 -6.97 18.00
C ASP A 197 -7.68 -6.22 16.70
N ARG A 198 -8.25 -5.01 16.81
CA ARG A 198 -8.53 -4.15 15.65
C ARG A 198 -7.26 -3.65 14.94
N GLN A 199 -6.08 -3.90 15.51
CA GLN A 199 -4.77 -3.62 14.91
C GLN A 199 -4.23 -4.81 14.12
N ASP A 200 -5.03 -5.86 13.92
CA ASP A 200 -4.69 -7.03 13.10
C ASP A 200 -5.86 -7.46 12.21
N MET A 201 -5.57 -8.31 11.22
CA MET A 201 -6.57 -8.96 10.38
C MET A 201 -6.91 -10.34 10.96
N ALA A 202 -8.19 -10.72 10.90
CA ALA A 202 -8.67 -12.05 11.26
C ALA A 202 -7.84 -13.14 10.55
N PRO A 203 -7.56 -14.29 11.21
CA PRO A 203 -6.76 -15.35 10.62
C PRO A 203 -7.47 -16.03 9.44
N GLY A 204 -6.70 -16.72 8.60
CA GLY A 204 -7.23 -17.47 7.46
C GLY A 204 -7.35 -16.64 6.16
N PRO A 205 -7.86 -17.27 5.08
CA PRO A 205 -8.02 -16.61 3.78
C PRO A 205 -9.04 -15.46 3.85
N PRO A 206 -9.03 -14.53 2.88
CA PRO A 206 -10.06 -13.49 2.76
C PRO A 206 -11.46 -14.09 2.73
N ALA A 207 -12.39 -13.53 3.51
CA ALA A 207 -13.79 -13.94 3.51
C ALA A 207 -14.53 -13.45 2.27
N ARG A 208 -14.05 -12.36 1.64
CA ARG A 208 -14.65 -11.78 0.43
C ARG A 208 -13.56 -11.26 -0.52
N TYR A 209 -13.94 -11.10 -1.77
CA TYR A 209 -13.08 -10.55 -2.82
C TYR A 209 -13.81 -9.46 -3.58
N ALA A 210 -13.09 -8.37 -3.88
CA ALA A 210 -13.53 -7.37 -4.83
C ALA A 210 -13.34 -7.95 -6.24
N VAL A 211 -14.44 -8.29 -6.91
CA VAL A 211 -14.44 -8.90 -8.24
C VAL A 211 -14.96 -7.88 -9.25
N ASN A 212 -14.15 -7.58 -10.27
CA ASN A 212 -14.60 -6.84 -11.43
C ASN A 212 -15.40 -7.76 -12.36
N LEU A 213 -16.72 -7.59 -12.36
CA LEU A 213 -17.66 -8.35 -13.20
C LEU A 213 -17.79 -7.77 -14.61
N GLY A 214 -17.11 -6.66 -14.89
CA GLY A 214 -17.30 -5.89 -16.11
C GLY A 214 -18.67 -5.19 -16.16
N SER A 215 -18.78 -4.20 -17.04
CA SER A 215 -20.04 -3.54 -17.37
C SER A 215 -19.95 -2.98 -18.78
N GLU A 216 -21.10 -2.63 -19.37
CA GLU A 216 -21.15 -1.95 -20.67
C GLU A 216 -20.33 -0.64 -20.70
N HIS A 217 -20.10 -0.02 -19.53
CA HIS A 217 -19.43 1.27 -19.39
C HIS A 217 -18.07 1.18 -18.67
N GLY A 218 -17.50 -0.02 -18.53
CA GLY A 218 -16.19 -0.24 -17.90
C GLY A 218 -16.23 -1.12 -16.66
N PHE A 219 -15.65 -0.64 -15.55
CA PHE A 219 -15.45 -1.42 -14.32
C PHE A 219 -16.72 -1.48 -13.47
N ARG A 220 -17.12 -2.69 -13.07
CA ARG A 220 -18.11 -2.91 -12.00
C ARG A 220 -17.50 -3.84 -10.97
N ILE A 221 -17.08 -3.27 -9.85
CA ILE A 221 -16.47 -4.02 -8.75
C ILE A 221 -17.57 -4.36 -7.74
N GLU A 222 -17.79 -5.63 -7.52
CA GLU A 222 -18.70 -6.14 -6.50
C GLU A 222 -17.92 -6.93 -5.45
N LEU A 223 -18.37 -6.87 -4.20
CA LEU A 223 -17.77 -7.63 -3.11
C LEU A 223 -18.46 -8.99 -2.99
N ILE A 224 -17.77 -10.06 -3.36
CA ILE A 224 -18.32 -11.41 -3.44
C ILE A 224 -17.72 -12.28 -2.32
N ALA A 225 -18.57 -13.02 -1.62
CA ALA A 225 -18.13 -13.98 -0.59
C ALA A 225 -17.27 -15.08 -1.19
N ALA A 226 -16.22 -15.48 -0.48
CA ALA A 226 -15.23 -16.45 -0.97
C ALA A 226 -15.88 -17.79 -1.35
N GLU A 227 -16.86 -18.26 -0.57
CA GLU A 227 -17.62 -19.48 -0.85
C GLU A 227 -18.50 -19.41 -2.11
N HIS A 228 -18.72 -18.20 -2.64
CA HIS A 228 -19.48 -17.98 -3.88
C HIS A 228 -18.56 -17.80 -5.10
N ILE A 229 -17.26 -18.10 -4.98
CA ILE A 229 -16.28 -17.92 -6.06
C ILE A 229 -15.66 -19.26 -6.43
N SER A 230 -15.69 -19.61 -7.72
CA SER A 230 -14.91 -20.72 -8.28
C SER A 230 -13.81 -20.19 -9.19
N VAL A 231 -12.59 -20.72 -9.01
CA VAL A 231 -11.47 -20.41 -9.90
C VAL A 231 -11.65 -21.18 -11.20
N ASN A 232 -11.78 -20.46 -12.31
CA ASN A 232 -11.75 -21.09 -13.62
C ASN A 232 -10.29 -21.35 -13.97
N GLU A 233 -9.82 -22.59 -13.76
CA GLU A 233 -8.55 -23.01 -14.34
C GLU A 233 -8.65 -22.86 -15.87
N PRO A 234 -7.63 -22.29 -16.53
CA PRO A 234 -7.63 -22.27 -17.99
C PRO A 234 -7.66 -23.72 -18.46
N HIS A 235 -8.72 -24.09 -19.20
CA HIS A 235 -8.73 -25.36 -19.92
C HIS A 235 -7.44 -25.42 -20.76
N PRO A 236 -6.61 -26.47 -20.61
CA PRO A 236 -5.50 -26.66 -21.52
C PRO A 236 -6.08 -26.84 -22.93
N VAL A 237 -5.70 -25.92 -23.82
CA VAL A 237 -5.99 -25.99 -25.26
C VAL A 237 -5.12 -27.04 -25.90
#